data_AF-A0A4Y2EYD3-F1
#
_entry.id   AF-A0A4Y2EYD3-F1
#
_cell.length_a   1.000
_cell.length_b   1.000
_cell.length_c   1.000
_cell.angle_alpha   90.00
_cell.angle_beta   90.00
_cell.angle_gamma   90.00
#
_symmetry.space_group_name_H-M   'P 1'
#
loop_
_entity.id
_entity.type
_entity.pdbx_description
1 polymer ?
#
loop_
_entity_poly.entity_id
_entity_poly.type
_entity_poly.pdbx_seq_one_letter_code
_entity_poly.pdbx_strand_id
1 'polypeptide(L)'
;MAASGRSRVGGCDVTCIRSITTENYSKAIQQLKARFGWKDLLVQIYMRDLLSLVMKNAIDGKNSPDLATLYDMFETKLRALKSLGRTKEKFADFMEPLVESCLPESVLHAWERGRISGFADDSTSQKSLEKLMFFLRHKVESEEMIKLAREGFVKNGGSFKRNKSTDNGSHVG
;
A
#
# COMPACT_ATOMS: atom_id res chain seq x y z
N MET A 1 -5.20 53.40 -31.64
CA MET A 1 -5.74 52.76 -30.42
C MET A 1 -6.45 51.48 -30.83
N ALA A 2 -6.17 50.41 -30.10
CA ALA A 2 -6.49 49.03 -30.41
C ALA A 2 -7.96 48.65 -30.13
N ALA A 3 -8.47 47.68 -30.88
CA ALA A 3 -9.34 46.63 -30.37
C ALA A 3 -9.35 45.44 -31.36
N SER A 4 -8.27 44.65 -31.34
CA SER A 4 -8.25 43.33 -31.98
C SER A 4 -9.10 42.38 -31.14
N GLY A 5 -10.25 41.99 -31.67
CA GLY A 5 -11.13 41.00 -31.07
C GLY A 5 -10.44 39.65 -30.98
N ARG A 6 -9.97 39.28 -29.79
CA ARG A 6 -9.58 37.90 -29.47
C ARG A 6 -10.81 37.01 -29.57
N SER A 7 -10.96 36.33 -30.70
CA SER A 7 -11.84 35.16 -30.81
C SER A 7 -11.43 34.14 -29.76
N ARG A 8 -12.34 33.90 -28.81
CA ARG A 8 -12.21 32.89 -27.76
C ARG A 8 -12.05 31.53 -28.43
N VAL A 9 -10.87 30.94 -28.27
CA VAL A 9 -10.61 29.52 -28.47
C VAL A 9 -11.52 28.76 -27.51
N GLY A 10 -12.42 27.92 -28.02
CA GLY A 10 -13.27 27.09 -27.15
C GLY A 10 -14.33 26.24 -27.85
N GLY A 11 -14.24 26.04 -29.16
CA GLY A 11 -15.28 25.38 -29.97
C GLY A 11 -14.88 24.00 -30.51
N CYS A 12 -14.28 23.13 -29.69
CA CYS A 12 -13.91 21.78 -30.14
C CYS A 12 -14.47 20.63 -29.27
N ASP A 13 -15.31 20.90 -28.26
CA ASP A 13 -15.46 20.00 -27.11
C ASP A 13 -16.53 18.90 -27.22
N VAL A 14 -17.33 18.79 -28.29
CA VAL A 14 -18.41 17.75 -28.32
C VAL A 14 -18.71 17.10 -29.67
N THR A 15 -18.26 17.66 -30.80
CA THR A 15 -18.68 17.16 -32.12
C THR A 15 -17.90 15.91 -32.57
N CYS A 16 -16.74 15.65 -31.99
CA CYS A 16 -15.85 14.55 -32.40
C CYS A 16 -16.33 13.17 -31.94
N ILE A 17 -17.32 13.03 -31.04
CA ILE A 17 -17.72 11.69 -30.55
C ILE A 17 -18.75 11.03 -31.48
N ARG A 18 -19.33 11.77 -32.44
CA ARG A 18 -20.55 11.35 -33.15
C ARG A 18 -20.33 10.60 -34.48
N SER A 19 -19.10 10.48 -34.96
CA SER A 19 -18.78 9.72 -36.18
C SER A 19 -17.80 8.58 -35.88
N ILE A 20 -18.29 7.34 -35.98
CA ILE A 20 -17.53 6.13 -35.69
C ILE A 20 -16.69 5.78 -36.92
N THR A 21 -15.56 6.46 -37.10
CA THR A 21 -14.56 6.14 -38.14
C THR A 21 -13.21 5.85 -37.51
N THR A 22 -12.42 4.96 -38.11
CA THR A 22 -11.13 4.49 -37.58
C THR A 22 -10.15 5.63 -37.27
N GLU A 23 -10.12 6.69 -38.09
CA GLU A 23 -9.30 7.89 -37.86
C GLU A 23 -9.72 8.73 -36.64
N ASN A 24 -10.97 8.61 -36.20
CA ASN A 24 -11.50 9.42 -35.13
C ASN A 24 -11.17 8.86 -33.74
N TYR A 25 -10.94 7.55 -33.63
CA TYR A 25 -10.54 6.91 -32.38
C TYR A 25 -9.17 7.39 -31.88
N SER A 26 -8.19 7.56 -32.77
CA SER A 26 -6.86 8.05 -32.40
C SER A 26 -6.93 9.47 -31.84
N LYS A 27 -7.74 10.33 -32.45
CA LYS A 27 -8.02 11.71 -31.98
C LYS A 27 -8.76 11.70 -30.64
N ALA A 28 -9.76 10.84 -30.46
CA ALA A 28 -10.47 10.71 -29.19
C ALA A 28 -9.53 10.26 -28.05
N ILE A 29 -8.65 9.28 -28.31
CA ILE A 29 -7.64 8.83 -27.34
C ILE A 29 -6.66 9.95 -27.02
N GLN A 30 -6.20 10.70 -28.01
CA GLN A 30 -5.31 11.85 -27.80
C GLN A 30 -5.98 12.94 -26.95
N GLN A 31 -7.24 13.27 -27.23
CA GLN A 31 -7.99 14.25 -26.42
C GLN A 31 -8.21 13.77 -24.99
N LEU A 32 -8.55 12.49 -24.80
CA LEU A 32 -8.65 11.90 -23.47
C LEU A 32 -7.31 11.93 -22.72
N LYS A 33 -6.19 11.60 -23.38
CA LYS A 33 -4.85 11.70 -22.80
C LYS A 33 -4.46 13.15 -22.50
N ALA A 34 -4.82 14.10 -23.35
CA ALA A 34 -4.54 15.52 -23.13
C ALA A 34 -5.33 16.08 -21.94
N ARG A 35 -6.58 15.62 -21.77
CA ARG A 35 -7.48 16.07 -20.70
C ARG A 35 -7.24 15.38 -19.36
N PHE A 36 -6.87 14.09 -19.37
CA PHE A 36 -6.81 13.24 -18.17
C PHE A 36 -5.45 12.56 -17.93
N GLY A 37 -4.55 12.57 -18.91
CA GLY A 37 -3.24 11.91 -18.84
C GLY A 37 -2.16 12.71 -18.11
N TRP A 38 -2.54 13.58 -17.16
CA TRP A 38 -1.62 14.44 -16.42
C TRP A 38 -0.81 13.65 -15.40
N LYS A 39 0.23 12.96 -15.88
CA LYS A 39 1.11 12.13 -15.06
C LYS A 39 1.74 12.92 -13.91
N ASP A 40 2.12 14.17 -14.14
CA ASP A 40 2.73 15.01 -13.10
C ASP A 40 1.76 15.35 -11.97
N LEU A 41 0.49 15.62 -12.28
CA LEU A 41 -0.55 15.82 -11.27
C LEU A 41 -0.74 14.54 -10.45
N LEU A 42 -0.77 13.39 -11.11
CA LEU A 42 -0.98 12.11 -10.44
C LEU A 42 0.20 11.74 -9.52
N VAL A 43 1.43 12.07 -9.92
CA VAL A 43 2.61 11.96 -9.03
C VAL A 43 2.43 12.83 -7.78
N GLN A 44 1.99 14.08 -7.93
CA GLN A 44 1.78 14.97 -6.78
C GLN A 44 0.70 14.44 -5.83
N ILE A 45 -0.39 13.89 -6.36
CA ILE A 45 -1.45 13.27 -5.56
C ILE A 45 -0.88 12.09 -4.75
N TYR A 46 -0.15 11.17 -5.39
CA TYR A 46 0.42 10.02 -4.69
C TYR A 46 1.47 10.41 -3.64
N MET A 47 2.30 11.42 -3.92
CA MET A 47 3.27 11.94 -2.94
C MET A 47 2.57 12.59 -1.74
N ARG A 48 1.50 13.35 -1.98
CA ARG A 48 0.73 13.99 -0.91
C ARG A 48 -0.02 12.97 -0.06
N ASP A 49 -0.58 11.94 -0.69
CA ASP A 49 -1.21 10.82 0.01
C ASP A 49 -0.21 10.08 0.89
N LEU A 50 1.00 9.83 0.39
CA LEU A 50 2.06 9.19 1.15
C LEU A 50 2.48 10.05 2.35
N LEU A 51 2.70 11.35 2.14
CA LEU A 51 3.03 12.25 3.24
C LEU A 51 1.90 12.37 4.27
N SER A 52 0.65 12.36 3.82
CA SER A 52 -0.51 12.35 4.72
C SER A 52 -0.56 11.07 5.55
N LEU A 53 -0.20 9.92 4.96
CA LEU A 53 -0.07 8.66 5.68
C LEU A 53 1.02 8.75 6.76
N VAL A 54 2.18 9.33 6.42
CA VAL A 54 3.29 9.51 7.36
C VAL A 54 2.89 10.34 8.56
N MET A 55 2.27 11.50 8.31
CA MET A 55 1.85 12.40 9.37
C MET A 55 0.82 11.74 10.30
N LYS A 56 -0.16 11.02 9.77
CA LYS A 56 -1.16 10.30 10.57
C LYS A 56 -0.49 9.25 11.47
N ASN A 57 0.43 8.47 10.93
CA ASN A 57 1.05 7.38 11.69
C ASN A 57 2.09 7.86 12.70
N ALA A 58 2.86 8.89 12.36
CA ALA A 58 3.88 9.45 13.25
C ALA A 58 3.27 10.27 14.40
N ILE A 59 2.14 10.95 14.17
CA ILE A 59 1.51 11.83 15.16
C ILE A 59 0.47 11.06 16.00
N ASP A 60 -0.40 10.27 15.37
CA ASP A 60 -1.54 9.65 16.04
C ASP A 60 -1.20 8.26 16.58
N GLY A 61 0.03 7.99 17.04
CA GLY A 61 0.60 6.64 17.31
C GLY A 61 -0.22 5.61 18.12
N LYS A 62 -1.40 5.99 18.63
CA LYS A 62 -2.45 5.14 19.22
C LYS A 62 -3.49 4.58 18.23
N ASN A 63 -3.67 5.21 17.06
CA ASN A 63 -4.62 4.83 16.00
C ASN A 63 -3.92 4.42 14.70
N SER A 64 -2.63 4.08 14.76
CA SER A 64 -1.91 3.59 13.59
C SER A 64 -2.53 2.28 13.09
N PRO A 65 -2.66 2.10 11.77
CA PRO A 65 -3.18 0.87 11.20
C PRO A 65 -2.22 -0.28 11.50
N ASP A 66 -2.75 -1.51 11.46
CA ASP A 66 -1.93 -2.73 11.60
C ASP A 66 -0.81 -2.73 10.55
N LEU A 67 0.31 -3.39 10.89
CA LEU A 67 1.51 -3.39 10.05
C LEU A 67 1.22 -3.92 8.64
N ALA A 68 0.33 -4.91 8.50
CA ALA A 68 -0.13 -5.44 7.22
C ALA A 68 -0.81 -4.36 6.36
N THR A 69 -1.73 -3.59 6.96
CA THR A 69 -2.44 -2.52 6.26
C THR A 69 -1.47 -1.41 5.86
N LEU A 70 -0.53 -1.07 6.75
CA LEU A 70 0.50 -0.08 6.47
C LEU A 70 1.38 -0.49 5.28
N TYR A 71 1.81 -1.75 5.24
CA TYR A 71 2.56 -2.33 4.13
C TYR A 71 1.80 -2.24 2.81
N ASP A 72 0.54 -2.67 2.77
CA ASP A 72 -0.29 -2.66 1.56
C ASP A 72 -0.47 -1.24 1.00
N MET A 73 -0.66 -0.26 1.90
CA MET A 73 -0.76 1.15 1.53
C MET A 73 0.53 1.65 0.89
N PHE A 74 1.69 1.33 1.48
CA PHE A 74 2.99 1.68 0.90
C PHE A 74 3.23 1.02 -0.45
N GLU A 75 3.01 -0.29 -0.54
CA GLU A 75 3.21 -1.03 -1.78
C GLU A 75 2.35 -0.45 -2.90
N THR A 76 1.07 -0.16 -2.62
CA THR A 76 0.14 0.41 -3.59
C THR A 76 0.61 1.78 -4.10
N LYS A 77 1.00 2.69 -3.21
CA LYS A 77 1.44 4.04 -3.60
C LYS A 77 2.79 4.01 -4.33
N LEU A 78 3.76 3.22 -3.85
CA LEU A 78 5.06 3.04 -4.49
C LEU A 78 4.94 2.39 -5.87
N ARG A 79 4.06 1.38 -6.01
CA ARG A 79 3.78 0.72 -7.29
C ARG A 79 3.14 1.68 -8.29
N ALA A 80 2.18 2.50 -7.85
CA ALA A 80 1.55 3.50 -8.70
C ALA A 80 2.54 4.55 -9.21
N LEU A 81 3.44 5.03 -8.32
CA LEU A 81 4.53 5.92 -8.70
C LEU A 81 5.49 5.28 -9.72
N LYS A 82 5.84 4.01 -9.53
CA LYS A 82 6.67 3.25 -10.48
C LYS A 82 6.00 3.15 -11.86
N SER A 83 4.70 2.86 -11.90
CA SER A 83 3.92 2.78 -13.15
C SER A 83 3.84 4.11 -13.91
N LEU A 84 4.02 5.25 -13.23
CA LEU A 84 4.06 6.57 -13.85
C LEU A 84 5.43 6.93 -14.45
N GLY A 85 6.39 6.00 -14.43
CA GLY A 85 7.73 6.21 -14.98
C GLY A 85 8.66 6.96 -14.03
N ARG A 86 8.33 7.01 -12.73
CA ARG A 86 9.26 7.45 -11.70
C ARG A 86 10.14 6.27 -11.31
N THR A 87 11.40 6.31 -11.73
CA THR A 87 12.38 5.26 -11.39
C THR A 87 12.71 5.33 -9.90
N LYS A 88 12.88 4.16 -9.27
CA LYS A 88 13.21 4.06 -7.85
C LYS A 88 14.48 4.83 -7.50
N GLU A 89 15.44 4.92 -8.43
CA GLU A 89 16.69 5.69 -8.29
C GLU A 89 16.48 7.15 -7.89
N LYS A 90 15.49 7.83 -8.48
CA LYS A 90 15.30 9.27 -8.25
C LYS A 90 14.56 9.58 -6.95
N PHE A 91 13.90 8.58 -6.38
CA PHE A 91 13.03 8.79 -5.22
C PHE A 91 13.30 7.86 -4.03
N ALA A 92 14.12 6.83 -4.18
CA ALA A 92 14.45 5.88 -3.10
C ALA A 92 15.04 6.58 -1.88
N ASP A 93 16.00 7.49 -2.09
CA ASP A 93 16.75 8.14 -1.03
C ASP A 93 15.87 8.96 -0.06
N PHE A 94 14.71 9.46 -0.51
CA PHE A 94 13.78 10.16 0.38
C PHE A 94 12.52 9.34 0.72
N MET A 95 12.18 8.34 -0.10
CA MET A 95 11.08 7.42 0.19
C MET A 95 11.39 6.53 1.40
N GLU A 96 12.64 6.09 1.53
CA GLU A 96 13.06 5.24 2.65
C GLU A 96 12.88 5.93 4.01
N PRO A 97 13.41 7.15 4.25
CA PRO A 97 13.14 7.88 5.49
C PRO A 97 11.65 8.11 5.78
N LEU A 98 10.83 8.31 4.74
CA LEU A 98 9.37 8.45 4.90
C LEU A 98 8.72 7.15 5.36
N VAL A 99 9.10 6.01 4.76
CA VAL A 99 8.59 4.71 5.17
C VAL A 99 9.02 4.41 6.61
N GLU A 100 10.30 4.61 6.94
CA GLU A 100 10.83 4.43 8.30
C GLU A 100 10.06 5.27 9.32
N SER A 101 9.76 6.54 9.01
CA SER A 101 9.03 7.44 9.92
C SER A 101 7.60 7.00 10.26
N CYS A 102 7.01 6.10 9.48
CA CYS A 102 5.65 5.59 9.73
C CYS A 102 5.63 4.32 10.57
N LEU A 103 6.78 3.67 10.73
CA LEU A 103 6.84 2.36 11.34
C LEU A 103 6.78 2.52 12.87
N PRO A 104 6.08 1.60 13.57
CA PRO A 104 6.17 1.52 15.01
C PRO A 104 7.61 1.31 15.48
N GLU A 105 7.96 1.87 16.62
CA GLU A 105 9.32 1.80 17.21
C GLU A 105 9.83 0.35 17.33
N SER A 106 8.96 -0.60 17.67
CA SER A 106 9.31 -2.02 17.77
C SER A 106 9.76 -2.63 16.44
N VAL A 107 9.16 -2.20 15.33
CA VAL A 107 9.50 -2.63 13.96
C VAL A 107 10.79 -1.97 13.51
N LEU A 108 10.99 -0.68 13.82
CA LEU A 108 12.23 0.04 13.54
C LEU A 108 13.44 -0.57 14.23
N HIS A 109 13.31 -0.93 15.52
CA HIS A 109 14.39 -1.63 16.21
C HIS A 109 14.73 -2.98 15.58
N ALA A 110 13.73 -3.72 15.09
CA ALA A 110 13.97 -4.98 14.39
C ALA A 110 14.65 -4.77 13.03
N TRP A 111 14.25 -3.73 12.30
CA TRP A 111 14.90 -3.31 11.06
C TRP A 111 16.37 -2.96 11.29
N GLU A 112 16.66 -2.11 12.27
CA GLU A 112 18.03 -1.63 12.53
C GLU A 112 18.96 -2.77 12.97
N ARG A 113 18.47 -3.72 13.78
CA ARG A 113 19.23 -4.94 14.12
C ARG A 113 19.57 -5.77 12.87
N GLY A 114 18.63 -5.91 11.94
CA GLY A 114 18.85 -6.60 10.66
C GLY A 114 19.84 -5.85 9.78
N ARG A 115 19.78 -4.52 9.78
CA ARG A 115 20.68 -3.63 9.02
C ARG A 115 22.13 -3.83 9.45
N ILE A 116 22.40 -3.81 10.75
CA ILE A 116 23.75 -3.97 11.33
C ILE A 116 24.37 -5.35 11.00
N SER A 117 23.55 -6.40 10.90
CA SER A 117 24.02 -7.76 10.55
C SER A 117 24.41 -7.95 9.08
N GLY A 118 24.06 -7.01 8.19
CA GLY A 118 24.25 -7.11 6.73
C GLY A 118 25.32 -6.18 6.14
N PHE A 119 26.15 -5.53 6.96
CA PHE A 119 27.19 -4.61 6.51
C PHE A 119 28.38 -5.35 5.87
N ALA A 120 28.25 -5.69 4.58
CA ALA A 120 29.39 -6.07 3.74
C ALA A 120 29.24 -5.73 2.24
N ASP A 121 28.22 -4.97 1.82
CA ASP A 121 28.09 -4.55 0.40
C ASP A 121 27.67 -3.08 0.28
N ASP A 122 28.68 -2.22 0.40
CA ASP A 122 28.69 -0.75 0.42
C ASP A 122 28.55 -0.13 -0.98
N SER A 123 27.57 -0.54 -1.80
CA SER A 123 27.53 -0.04 -3.18
C SER A 123 26.17 0.33 -3.75
N THR A 124 25.07 0.31 -2.99
CA THR A 124 23.76 0.67 -3.56
C THR A 124 22.77 1.24 -2.56
N SER A 125 22.78 2.57 -2.38
CA SER A 125 21.62 3.33 -1.82
C SER A 125 20.31 2.93 -2.53
N GLN A 126 20.42 2.61 -3.82
CA GLN A 126 19.32 2.14 -4.66
C GLN A 126 18.66 0.81 -4.23
N LYS A 127 19.33 -0.04 -3.44
CA LYS A 127 18.77 -1.32 -2.93
C LYS A 127 18.13 -1.18 -1.54
N SER A 128 18.23 -0.02 -0.88
CA SER A 128 17.89 0.08 0.54
C SER A 128 16.37 0.12 0.79
N LEU A 129 15.62 0.93 0.04
CA LEU A 129 14.15 0.90 0.07
C LEU A 129 13.55 -0.48 -0.30
N GLU A 130 14.17 -1.19 -1.25
CA GLU A 130 13.72 -2.53 -1.63
C GLU A 130 13.94 -3.55 -0.51
N LYS A 131 15.09 -3.49 0.16
CA LYS A 131 15.38 -4.29 1.36
C LYS A 131 14.39 -3.97 2.48
N LEU A 132 14.04 -2.70 2.68
CA LEU A 132 13.04 -2.29 3.66
C LEU A 132 11.66 -2.87 3.35
N MET A 133 11.17 -2.72 2.11
CA MET A 133 9.89 -3.30 1.71
C MET A 133 9.87 -4.84 1.81
N PHE A 134 11.00 -5.50 1.50
CA PHE A 134 11.13 -6.94 1.69
C PHE A 134 11.07 -7.34 3.17
N PHE A 135 11.79 -6.61 4.03
CA PHE A 135 11.74 -6.83 5.48
C PHE A 135 10.34 -6.66 6.04
N LEU A 136 9.62 -5.60 5.65
CA LEU A 136 8.25 -5.36 6.08
C LEU A 136 7.32 -6.49 5.68
N ARG A 137 7.42 -6.97 4.43
CA ARG A 137 6.66 -8.13 3.96
C ARG A 137 6.88 -9.35 4.84
N HIS A 138 8.15 -9.70 5.07
CA HIS A 138 8.52 -10.84 5.91
C HIS A 138 8.04 -10.66 7.36
N LYS A 139 8.09 -9.43 7.88
CA LYS A 139 7.61 -9.12 9.23
C LYS A 139 6.09 -9.30 9.35
N VAL A 140 5.32 -8.87 8.36
CA VAL A 140 3.86 -9.10 8.29
C VAL A 140 3.56 -10.60 8.27
N GLU A 141 4.20 -11.36 7.36
CA GLU A 141 4.04 -12.81 7.27
C GLU A 141 4.39 -13.51 8.59
N SER A 142 5.47 -13.09 9.25
CA SER A 142 5.88 -13.64 10.54
C SER A 142 4.85 -13.36 11.63
N GLU A 143 4.22 -12.18 11.65
CA GLU A 143 3.17 -11.86 12.62
C GLU A 143 1.91 -12.69 12.39
N GLU A 144 1.52 -12.93 11.14
CA GLU A 144 0.43 -13.84 10.81
C GLU A 144 0.73 -15.28 11.26
N MET A 145 1.94 -15.77 11.03
CA MET A 145 2.37 -17.09 11.47
C MET A 145 2.37 -17.21 13.01
N ILE A 146 2.80 -16.16 13.71
CA ILE A 146 2.74 -16.12 15.19
C ILE A 146 1.29 -16.10 15.69
N LYS A 147 0.41 -15.32 15.05
CA LYS A 147 -1.04 -15.31 15.36
C LYS A 147 -1.63 -16.71 15.20
N LEU A 148 -1.36 -17.38 14.08
CA LEU A 148 -1.79 -18.76 13.83
C LEU A 148 -1.28 -19.75 14.89
N ALA A 149 0.01 -19.68 15.24
CA ALA A 149 0.60 -20.56 16.25
C ALA A 149 -0.02 -20.36 17.65
N ARG A 150 -0.40 -19.12 17.99
CA ARG A 150 -1.06 -18.78 19.26
C ARG A 150 -2.52 -19.21 19.30
N GLU A 151 -3.22 -19.14 18.17
CA GLU A 151 -4.64 -19.47 18.06
C GLU A 151 -4.91 -20.97 17.84
N GLY A 152 -3.93 -21.71 17.30
CA GLY A 152 -4.07 -23.08 16.79
C GLY A 152 -4.53 -24.15 17.79
N PHE A 153 -4.49 -23.88 19.10
CA PHE A 153 -4.87 -24.86 20.13
C PHE A 153 -6.11 -24.49 20.97
N VAL A 154 -6.67 -23.29 20.82
CA VAL A 154 -7.72 -22.81 21.75
C VAL A 154 -9.16 -23.12 21.27
N LYS A 155 -9.37 -23.44 20.00
CA LYS A 155 -10.72 -23.54 19.41
C LYS A 155 -11.46 -24.88 19.50
N ASN A 156 -10.94 -25.90 20.20
CA ASN A 156 -11.65 -27.19 20.33
C ASN A 156 -11.65 -27.78 21.75
N GLY A 157 -11.83 -26.94 22.77
CA GLY A 157 -12.25 -27.38 24.11
C GLY A 157 -13.74 -27.70 24.21
N GLY A 158 -14.35 -28.23 23.13
CA GLY A 158 -15.74 -28.67 23.12
C GLY A 158 -15.97 -29.66 24.26
N SER A 159 -16.78 -29.24 25.22
CA SER A 159 -17.13 -29.97 26.43
C SER A 159 -17.40 -31.45 26.14
N PHE A 160 -16.51 -32.34 26.61
CA PHE A 160 -16.87 -33.74 26.83
C PHE A 160 -17.91 -33.77 27.97
N LYS A 161 -19.18 -33.54 27.65
CA LYS A 161 -20.29 -33.87 28.54
C LYS A 161 -20.32 -35.39 28.66
N ARG A 162 -19.70 -35.89 29.72
CA ARG A 162 -19.81 -37.28 30.15
C ARG A 162 -21.25 -37.50 30.61
N ASN A 163 -22.09 -38.01 29.71
CA ASN A 163 -23.43 -38.48 30.07
C ASN A 163 -23.25 -39.71 30.97
N LYS A 164 -23.45 -39.54 32.28
CA LYS A 164 -23.53 -40.64 33.23
C LYS A 164 -24.93 -41.24 33.10
N SER A 165 -25.04 -42.32 32.33
CA SER A 165 -26.25 -43.14 32.26
C SER A 165 -26.60 -43.61 33.67
N THR A 166 -27.79 -43.24 34.15
CA THR A 166 -28.41 -43.84 35.33
C THR A 166 -28.84 -45.25 34.96
N ASP A 167 -28.06 -46.22 35.39
CA ASP A 167 -28.41 -47.64 35.39
C ASP A 167 -29.50 -47.85 36.46
N ASN A 168 -30.75 -47.96 36.01
CA ASN A 168 -31.85 -48.41 36.84
C ASN A 168 -31.81 -49.94 36.88
N GLY A 169 -30.99 -50.47 37.79
CA GLY A 169 -31.02 -51.88 38.18
C GLY A 169 -32.16 -52.13 39.17
N SER A 170 -33.28 -52.61 38.64
CA SER A 170 -34.35 -53.28 39.38
C SER A 170 -33.91 -54.65 39.89
N HIS A 171 -34.44 -55.04 41.08
CA HIS A 171 -34.63 -56.43 41.55
C HIS A 171 -33.34 -57.11 42.09
N VAL A 172 -33.25 -57.88 43.19
CA VAL A 172 -34.14 -58.81 43.93
C VAL A 172 -33.54 -59.02 45.33
N GLY A 173 -34.36 -59.36 46.34
CA GLY A 173 -33.99 -60.34 47.37
C GLY A 173 -33.90 -59.83 48.80
#